data_AF-A0A9E5TMX2-F1
#
_entry.id   AF-A0A9E5TMX2-F1
#
_cell.length_a   1.000
_cell.length_b   1.000
_cell.length_c   1.000
_cell.angle_alpha   90.00
_cell.angle_beta   90.00
_cell.angle_gamma   90.00
#
_symmetry.space_group_name_H-M   'P 1'
#
loop_
_entity.id
_entity.type
_entity.pdbx_description
1 polymer ?
#
loop_
_entity_poly.entity_id
_entity_poly.type
_entity_poly.pdbx_seq_one_letter_code
_entity_poly.pdbx_strand_id
1 'polypeptide(L)'
;MSERRIRTPVVPSSAEKTGGGSQSFDDLFRQEFKRRFASLFQYVDRLSGDRDLAADVVQEAFIRLYQRGAMPSNTGSWLVVVARNLFHNARSKSTRRRRLLARDQAQRTVADAGPSPEMNLETARTRKAVRSALARLPSRDQELLLLRYAGYSYSEIAQTLDVNPASIGTLLVRAKEAFRTALESGGDATP
;
A
#
# COMPACT_ATOMS: atom_id res chain seq x y z
N MET A 1 -23.55 28.25 -13.27
CA MET A 1 -23.92 26.92 -12.74
C MET A 1 -23.67 25.90 -13.84
N SER A 2 -22.55 25.19 -13.79
CA SER A 2 -22.16 24.22 -14.82
C SER A 2 -22.22 22.81 -14.23
N GLU A 3 -23.23 22.06 -14.66
CA GLU A 3 -23.46 20.67 -14.29
C GLU A 3 -22.34 19.79 -14.84
N ARG A 4 -21.54 19.20 -13.96
CA ARG A 4 -20.63 18.10 -14.31
C ARG A 4 -21.48 16.86 -14.55
N ARG A 5 -21.73 16.53 -15.82
CA ARG A 5 -22.23 15.22 -16.22
C ARG A 5 -21.25 14.15 -15.74
N ILE A 6 -21.70 13.31 -14.83
CA ILE A 6 -21.01 12.08 -14.41
C ILE A 6 -21.01 11.16 -15.64
N ARG A 7 -19.87 11.05 -16.32
CA ARG A 7 -19.67 10.01 -17.33
C ARG A 7 -19.63 8.67 -16.61
N THR A 8 -20.68 7.89 -16.76
CA THR A 8 -20.71 6.46 -16.44
C THR A 8 -19.56 5.78 -17.21
N PRO A 9 -18.69 4.98 -16.57
CA PRO A 9 -17.70 4.21 -17.31
C PRO A 9 -18.46 3.14 -18.09
N VAL A 10 -18.40 3.23 -19.42
CA VAL A 10 -18.82 2.14 -20.31
C VAL A 10 -17.86 0.99 -20.05
N VAL A 11 -18.38 -0.07 -19.42
CA VAL A 11 -17.70 -1.37 -19.42
C VAL A 11 -17.57 -1.77 -20.89
N PRO A 12 -16.35 -2.05 -21.41
CA PRO A 12 -16.21 -2.47 -22.79
C PRO A 12 -17.01 -3.78 -22.95
N SER A 13 -18.13 -3.66 -23.65
CA SER A 13 -18.96 -4.78 -24.07
C SER A 13 -18.10 -5.72 -24.88
N SER A 14 -18.12 -6.99 -24.50
CA SER A 14 -17.46 -8.10 -25.18
C SER A 14 -17.77 -8.07 -26.67
N ALA A 15 -16.81 -7.62 -27.49
CA ALA A 15 -16.88 -7.67 -28.94
C ALA A 15 -15.70 -8.51 -29.44
N GLU A 16 -16.05 -9.76 -29.71
CA GLU A 16 -15.64 -10.60 -30.83
C GLU A 16 -14.16 -10.79 -31.19
N LYS A 17 -13.80 -12.08 -31.17
CA LYS A 17 -12.58 -12.70 -31.69
C LYS A 17 -12.36 -12.34 -33.16
N THR A 18 -11.14 -11.94 -33.49
CA THR A 18 -10.53 -12.17 -34.82
C THR A 18 -9.07 -12.59 -34.63
N GLY A 19 -8.65 -13.56 -35.44
CA GLY A 19 -7.45 -14.37 -35.19
C GLY A 19 -6.11 -13.64 -35.23
N GLY A 20 -5.16 -14.21 -34.50
CA GLY A 20 -3.73 -13.84 -34.51
C GLY A 20 -3.19 -13.48 -33.13
N GLY A 21 -2.80 -14.49 -32.32
CA GLY A 21 -1.76 -14.44 -31.28
C GLY A 21 -1.70 -13.33 -30.21
N SER A 22 -2.62 -12.36 -30.19
CA SER A 22 -2.57 -11.21 -29.28
C SER A 22 -3.43 -11.49 -28.05
N GLN A 23 -2.83 -11.42 -26.85
CA GLN A 23 -3.57 -11.58 -25.58
C GLN A 23 -4.61 -10.47 -25.43
N SER A 24 -5.83 -10.85 -25.02
CA SER A 24 -6.87 -9.88 -24.67
C SER A 24 -6.46 -9.05 -23.46
N PHE A 25 -6.98 -7.83 -23.34
CA PHE A 25 -6.85 -7.02 -22.12
C PHE A 25 -7.34 -7.79 -20.88
N ASP A 26 -8.44 -8.54 -20.99
CA ASP A 26 -8.96 -9.32 -19.87
C ASP A 26 -7.99 -10.43 -19.43
N ASP A 27 -7.28 -11.06 -20.37
CA ASP A 27 -6.29 -12.09 -20.08
C ASP A 27 -5.06 -11.48 -19.38
N LEU A 28 -4.57 -10.36 -19.91
CA LEU A 28 -3.49 -9.58 -19.29
C LEU A 28 -3.87 -9.14 -17.89
N PHE A 29 -5.07 -8.58 -17.71
CA PHE A 29 -5.57 -8.17 -16.39
C PHE A 29 -5.63 -9.36 -15.41
N ARG A 30 -6.15 -10.52 -15.82
CA ARG A 30 -6.21 -11.72 -14.97
C ARG A 30 -4.83 -12.20 -14.57
N GLN A 31 -3.86 -12.18 -15.50
CA GLN A 31 -2.47 -12.55 -15.23
C GLN A 31 -1.83 -11.57 -14.24
N GLU A 32 -2.05 -10.28 -14.43
CA GLU A 32 -1.56 -9.23 -13.53
C GLU A 32 -2.15 -9.34 -12.13
N PHE A 33 -3.46 -9.55 -12.03
CA PHE A 33 -4.15 -9.74 -10.77
C PHE A 33 -3.56 -10.92 -9.99
N LYS A 34 -3.47 -12.11 -10.62
CA LYS A 34 -2.90 -13.31 -9.99
C LYS A 34 -1.46 -13.08 -9.53
N ARG A 35 -0.67 -12.34 -10.30
CA ARG A 35 0.75 -12.11 -10.01
C ARG A 35 0.97 -11.09 -8.90
N ARG A 36 0.15 -10.04 -8.82
CA ARG A 36 0.47 -8.84 -8.02
C ARG A 36 -0.45 -8.60 -6.83
N PHE A 37 -1.63 -9.22 -6.79
CA PHE A 37 -2.60 -8.96 -5.71
C PHE A 37 -1.99 -9.23 -4.32
N ALA A 38 -1.37 -10.39 -4.11
CA ALA A 38 -0.80 -10.77 -2.83
C ALA A 38 0.33 -9.82 -2.39
N SER A 39 1.26 -9.48 -3.30
CA SER A 39 2.36 -8.54 -3.04
C SER A 39 1.85 -7.14 -2.71
N LEU A 40 0.90 -6.62 -3.49
CA LEU A 40 0.34 -5.29 -3.25
C LEU A 40 -0.41 -5.25 -1.91
N PHE A 41 -1.19 -6.29 -1.61
CA PHE A 41 -1.86 -6.43 -0.32
C PHE A 41 -0.87 -6.47 0.84
N GLN A 42 0.20 -7.26 0.74
CA GLN A 42 1.24 -7.32 1.77
C GLN A 42 1.92 -5.97 2.03
N TYR A 43 2.15 -5.19 0.97
CA TYR A 43 2.74 -3.86 1.07
C TYR A 43 1.79 -2.91 1.80
N VAL A 44 0.53 -2.82 1.36
CA VAL A 44 -0.45 -1.89 1.94
C VAL A 44 -0.87 -2.29 3.35
N ASP A 45 -1.03 -3.59 3.63
CA ASP A 45 -1.34 -4.11 4.96
C ASP A 45 -0.27 -3.73 5.98
N ARG A 46 1.02 -3.82 5.61
CA ARG A 46 2.10 -3.39 6.52
C ARG A 46 2.25 -1.87 6.61
N LEU A 47 2.00 -1.16 5.51
CA LEU A 47 2.08 0.30 5.47
C LEU A 47 0.99 0.96 6.33
N SER A 48 -0.25 0.48 6.20
CA SER A 48 -1.40 0.95 6.95
C SER A 48 -1.46 0.36 8.36
N GLY A 49 -1.11 -0.93 8.45
CA GLY A 49 -1.33 -1.76 9.62
C GLY A 49 -2.80 -1.87 10.00
N ASP A 50 -3.67 -1.81 9.00
CA ASP A 50 -5.12 -1.94 9.03
C ASP A 50 -5.52 -2.82 7.83
N ARG A 51 -5.94 -4.04 8.12
CA ARG A 51 -6.19 -5.08 7.11
C ARG A 51 -7.36 -4.74 6.22
N ASP A 52 -8.39 -4.11 6.77
CA ASP A 52 -9.61 -3.76 6.05
C ASP A 52 -9.32 -2.59 5.10
N LEU A 53 -8.62 -1.56 5.60
CA LEU A 53 -8.15 -0.47 4.75
C LEU A 53 -7.24 -0.98 3.62
N ALA A 54 -6.39 -1.96 3.90
CA ALA A 54 -5.54 -2.56 2.87
C ALA A 54 -6.34 -3.29 1.79
N ALA A 55 -7.35 -4.07 2.19
CA ALA A 55 -8.24 -4.74 1.25
C ALA A 55 -8.97 -3.74 0.34
N ASP A 56 -9.50 -2.65 0.90
CA ASP A 56 -10.19 -1.60 0.16
C ASP A 56 -9.27 -0.88 -0.83
N VAL A 57 -8.07 -0.48 -0.38
CA VAL A 57 -7.08 0.21 -1.22
C VAL A 57 -6.63 -0.67 -2.39
N VAL A 58 -6.36 -1.95 -2.14
CA VAL A 58 -5.90 -2.89 -3.17
C VAL A 58 -7.00 -3.14 -4.19
N GLN A 59 -8.24 -3.38 -3.73
CA GLN A 59 -9.39 -3.56 -4.62
C GLN A 59 -9.59 -2.34 -5.51
N GLU A 60 -9.62 -1.14 -4.94
CA GLU A 60 -9.77 0.11 -5.68
C GLU A 60 -8.63 0.33 -6.68
N ALA A 61 -7.38 -0.05 -6.35
CA ALA A 61 -6.26 0.04 -7.29
C ALA A 61 -6.45 -0.86 -8.52
N PHE A 62 -6.93 -2.10 -8.33
CA PHE A 62 -7.23 -3.01 -9.44
C PHE A 62 -8.47 -2.60 -10.23
N ILE A 63 -9.50 -2.05 -9.58
CA ILE A 63 -10.67 -1.47 -10.27
C ILE A 63 -10.22 -0.35 -11.19
N ARG A 64 -9.35 0.55 -10.72
CA ARG A 64 -8.77 1.62 -11.56
C ARG A 64 -7.93 1.08 -12.71
N LEU A 65 -7.19 0.00 -12.49
CA LEU A 65 -6.44 -0.67 -13.56
C LEU A 65 -7.40 -1.21 -14.63
N TYR A 66 -8.50 -1.85 -14.21
CA TYR A 66 -9.50 -2.38 -15.13
C TYR A 66 -10.19 -1.27 -15.93
N GLN A 67 -10.64 -0.21 -15.24
CA GLN A 67 -11.28 0.97 -15.85
C GLN A 67 -10.39 1.72 -16.83
N ARG A 68 -9.05 1.62 -16.68
CA ARG A 68 -8.09 2.20 -17.63
C ARG A 68 -8.19 1.55 -19.01
N GLY A 69 -8.59 0.28 -19.09
CA GLY A 69 -8.74 -0.46 -20.36
C GLY A 69 -7.42 -0.78 -21.08
N ALA A 70 -6.26 -0.46 -20.49
CA ALA A 70 -4.94 -0.77 -21.03
C ALA A 70 -3.90 -0.94 -19.92
N MET A 71 -2.97 -1.88 -20.11
CA MET A 71 -1.89 -2.11 -19.15
C MET A 71 -0.85 -0.97 -19.19
N PRO A 72 -0.47 -0.40 -18.04
CA PRO A 72 0.69 0.49 -17.96
C PRO A 72 1.97 -0.22 -18.42
N SER A 73 2.95 0.52 -18.91
CA SER A 73 4.26 -0.02 -19.30
C SER A 73 4.96 -0.74 -18.14
N ASN A 74 4.80 -0.25 -16.91
CA ASN A 74 5.11 -0.97 -15.69
C ASN A 74 3.90 -1.00 -14.76
N THR A 75 3.06 -2.03 -14.94
CA THR A 75 1.86 -2.24 -14.10
C THR A 75 2.20 -2.37 -12.61
N GLY A 76 3.39 -2.89 -12.25
CA GLY A 76 3.80 -3.09 -10.86
C GLY A 76 4.02 -1.77 -10.13
N SER A 77 4.89 -0.91 -10.66
CA SER A 77 5.13 0.43 -10.07
C SER A 77 3.86 1.28 -10.11
N TRP A 78 3.09 1.21 -11.20
CA TRP A 78 1.82 1.94 -11.30
C TRP A 78 0.81 1.54 -10.21
N LEU A 79 0.64 0.24 -9.96
CA LEU A 79 -0.26 -0.25 -8.91
C LEU A 79 0.17 0.25 -7.52
N VAL A 80 1.47 0.25 -7.24
CA VAL A 80 1.99 0.75 -5.96
C VAL A 80 1.74 2.25 -5.82
N VAL A 81 2.01 3.05 -6.85
CA VAL A 81 1.76 4.50 -6.83
C VAL A 81 0.29 4.80 -6.58
N VAL A 82 -0.62 4.09 -7.26
CA VAL A 82 -2.07 4.26 -7.06
C VAL A 82 -2.47 3.87 -5.64
N ALA A 83 -2.02 2.70 -5.15
CA ALA A 83 -2.33 2.24 -3.80
C ALA A 83 -1.80 3.19 -2.72
N ARG A 84 -0.57 3.70 -2.88
CA ARG A 84 0.05 4.70 -2.00
C ARG A 84 -0.78 5.98 -1.94
N ASN A 85 -1.21 6.49 -3.10
CA ASN A 85 -2.05 7.68 -3.18
C ASN A 85 -3.41 7.46 -2.52
N LEU A 86 -4.05 6.31 -2.76
CA LEU A 86 -5.31 5.92 -2.12
C LEU A 86 -5.16 5.86 -0.59
N PHE A 87 -4.11 5.23 -0.09
CA PHE A 87 -3.80 5.15 1.33
C PHE A 87 -3.62 6.54 1.97
N HIS A 88 -2.80 7.41 1.39
CA HIS A 88 -2.60 8.75 1.94
C HIS A 88 -3.89 9.59 1.91
N ASN A 89 -4.70 9.44 0.87
CA ASN A 89 -6.00 10.08 0.78
C ASN A 89 -6.97 9.58 1.87
N ALA A 90 -7.02 8.27 2.10
CA ALA A 90 -7.83 7.67 3.16
C ALA A 90 -7.39 8.14 4.55
N ARG A 91 -6.07 8.17 4.81
CA ARG A 91 -5.49 8.64 6.07
C ARG A 91 -5.74 10.13 6.31
N SER A 92 -5.64 10.96 5.28
CA SER A 92 -5.94 12.40 5.34
C SER A 92 -7.42 12.65 5.66
N LYS A 93 -8.34 11.93 4.98
CA LYS A 93 -9.78 12.00 5.26
C LYS A 93 -10.12 11.55 6.68
N SER A 94 -9.54 10.44 7.14
CA SER A 94 -9.72 9.94 8.52
C SER A 94 -9.22 10.95 9.55
N THR A 95 -8.02 11.53 9.33
CA THR A 95 -7.45 12.56 10.23
C THR A 95 -8.33 13.81 10.27
N ARG A 96 -8.83 14.28 9.11
CA ARG A 96 -9.76 15.42 9.04
C ARG A 96 -11.06 15.12 9.76
N ARG A 97 -11.65 13.94 9.54
CA ARG A 97 -12.88 13.49 10.23
C ARG A 97 -12.66 13.43 11.74
N ARG A 98 -11.55 12.86 12.20
CA ARG A 98 -11.20 12.81 13.63
C ARG A 98 -10.99 14.20 14.21
N ARG A 99 -10.38 15.14 13.47
CA ARG A 99 -10.23 16.55 13.91
C ARG A 99 -11.57 17.28 14.00
N LEU A 100 -12.49 17.02 13.06
CA LEU A 100 -13.84 17.59 13.09
C LEU A 100 -14.65 17.00 14.25
N LEU A 101 -14.63 15.68 14.41
CA LEU A 101 -15.27 15.00 15.54
C LEU A 101 -14.65 15.38 16.88
N ALA A 102 -13.34 15.59 16.98
CA ALA A 102 -12.69 16.05 18.20
C ALA A 102 -13.04 17.52 18.54
N ARG A 103 -13.34 18.34 17.53
CA ARG A 103 -13.91 19.69 17.73
C ARG A 103 -15.33 19.63 18.26
N ASP A 104 -16.12 18.65 17.82
CA ASP A 104 -17.47 18.40 18.34
C ASP A 104 -17.48 17.62 19.68
N GLN A 105 -16.42 16.84 19.97
CA GLN A 105 -16.26 15.97 21.15
C GLN A 105 -15.44 16.59 22.29
N ALA A 106 -15.21 17.91 22.30
CA ALA A 106 -14.70 18.61 23.48
C ALA A 106 -15.61 18.50 24.73
N GLN A 107 -16.65 17.64 24.69
CA GLN A 107 -17.52 17.30 25.81
C GLN A 107 -17.50 15.83 26.27
N ARG A 108 -16.87 14.85 25.59
CA ARG A 108 -16.79 13.46 26.09
C ARG A 108 -15.55 12.72 25.58
N THR A 109 -14.68 12.31 26.50
CA THR A 109 -13.52 11.44 26.30
C THR A 109 -13.97 10.00 26.04
N VAL A 110 -13.50 9.36 24.96
CA VAL A 110 -13.48 7.89 24.86
C VAL A 110 -12.19 7.42 24.21
N ALA A 111 -11.58 6.44 24.88
CA ALA A 111 -10.34 5.77 24.54
C ALA A 111 -10.46 4.85 23.32
N ASP A 112 -9.31 4.63 22.69
CA ASP A 112 -9.03 3.78 21.53
C ASP A 112 -9.34 2.30 21.82
N ALA A 113 -10.03 1.63 20.90
CA ALA A 113 -10.33 0.20 20.98
C ALA A 113 -9.83 -0.49 19.70
N GLY A 114 -8.57 -0.92 19.74
CA GLY A 114 -8.04 -1.90 18.79
C GLY A 114 -8.48 -3.33 19.19
N PRO A 115 -8.72 -4.24 18.23
CA PRO A 115 -9.18 -5.59 18.56
C PRO A 115 -8.03 -6.51 19.02
N SER A 116 -8.33 -7.35 20.01
CA SER A 116 -7.56 -8.55 20.43
C SER A 116 -8.40 -9.80 20.19
N PRO A 117 -7.80 -10.92 19.73
CA PRO A 117 -7.73 -12.10 20.61
C PRO A 117 -6.37 -12.85 20.62
N GLU A 118 -5.82 -12.94 21.82
CA GLU A 118 -5.00 -13.98 22.50
C GLU A 118 -4.59 -15.30 21.80
N MET A 119 -3.91 -15.23 20.65
CA MET A 119 -3.11 -16.37 20.18
C MET A 119 -1.76 -15.91 19.60
N ASN A 120 -0.79 -15.73 20.50
CA ASN A 120 0.65 -15.47 20.32
C ASN A 120 1.12 -14.12 20.88
N LEU A 121 1.13 -13.96 22.20
CA LEU A 121 1.69 -12.77 22.88
C LEU A 121 3.10 -12.44 22.37
N GLU A 122 3.94 -13.45 22.13
CA GLU A 122 5.29 -13.28 21.59
C GLU A 122 5.31 -12.78 20.14
N THR A 123 4.43 -13.31 19.29
CA THR A 123 4.28 -12.81 17.91
C THR A 123 3.68 -11.40 17.89
N ALA A 124 2.76 -11.07 18.79
CA ALA A 124 2.20 -9.73 18.92
C ALA A 124 3.26 -8.72 19.40
N ARG A 125 4.08 -9.09 20.39
CA ARG A 125 5.24 -8.31 20.85
C ARG A 125 6.25 -8.08 19.74
N THR A 126 6.62 -9.14 19.02
CA THR A 126 7.54 -9.06 17.87
C THR A 126 6.98 -8.15 16.77
N ARG A 127 5.71 -8.31 16.40
CA ARG A 127 5.04 -7.45 15.41
C ARG A 127 5.01 -5.99 15.85
N LYS A 128 4.76 -5.73 17.14
CA LYS A 128 4.78 -4.38 17.70
C LYS A 128 6.18 -3.76 17.65
N ALA A 129 7.22 -4.52 18.01
CA ALA A 129 8.61 -4.08 17.94
C ALA A 129 9.02 -3.75 16.50
N VAL A 130 8.73 -4.64 15.55
CA VAL A 130 8.96 -4.41 14.11
C VAL A 130 8.24 -3.16 13.62
N ARG A 131 6.96 -2.99 13.96
CA ARG A 131 6.18 -1.82 13.55
C ARG A 131 6.72 -0.52 14.15
N SER A 132 7.14 -0.56 15.41
CA SER A 132 7.74 0.58 16.10
C SER A 132 9.07 0.98 15.46
N ALA A 133 9.95 0.00 15.18
CA ALA A 133 11.22 0.24 14.51
C ALA A 133 11.02 0.82 13.11
N LEU A 134 10.13 0.24 12.29
CA LEU A 134 9.79 0.78 10.97
C LEU A 134 9.26 2.22 11.03
N ALA A 135 8.49 2.58 12.07
CA ALA A 135 7.95 3.93 12.23
C ALA A 135 9.01 4.98 12.63
N ARG A 136 10.18 4.55 13.10
CA ARG A 136 11.31 5.44 13.41
C ARG A 136 12.17 5.76 12.18
N LEU A 137 12.01 5.01 11.09
CA LEU A 137 12.76 5.25 9.86
C LEU A 137 12.17 6.44 9.08
N PRO A 138 12.99 7.13 8.28
CA PRO A 138 12.47 8.04 7.26
C PRO A 138 11.45 7.32 6.37
N SER A 139 10.35 7.99 6.02
CA SER A 139 9.23 7.36 5.28
C SER A 139 9.67 6.66 3.99
N ARG A 140 10.63 7.25 3.27
CA ARG A 140 11.19 6.63 2.06
C ARG A 140 11.87 5.29 2.35
N ASP A 141 12.66 5.22 3.41
CA ASP A 141 13.43 4.03 3.76
C ASP A 141 12.50 2.92 4.30
N GLN A 142 11.45 3.31 5.04
CA GLN A 142 10.35 2.42 5.41
C GLN A 142 9.68 1.82 4.17
N GLU A 143 9.24 2.66 3.23
CA GLU A 143 8.57 2.21 2.00
C GLU A 143 9.48 1.33 1.13
N LEU A 144 10.77 1.67 1.03
CA LEU A 144 11.79 0.89 0.34
C LEU A 144 11.88 -0.54 0.87
N LEU A 145 11.95 -0.69 2.20
CA LEU A 145 12.00 -2.01 2.86
C LEU A 145 10.70 -2.79 2.66
N LEU A 146 9.54 -2.14 2.80
CA LEU A 146 8.24 -2.78 2.64
C LEU A 146 8.02 -3.28 1.22
N LEU A 147 8.39 -2.50 0.20
CA LEU A 147 8.29 -2.92 -1.20
C LEU A 147 9.22 -4.07 -1.52
N ARG A 148 10.47 -4.00 -1.05
CA ARG A 148 11.43 -5.08 -1.26
C ARG A 148 10.97 -6.38 -0.59
N TYR A 149 10.40 -6.28 0.61
CA TYR A 149 9.83 -7.42 1.33
C TYR A 149 8.62 -8.00 0.59
N ALA A 150 7.76 -7.16 0.01
CA ALA A 150 6.61 -7.58 -0.79
C ALA A 150 6.97 -8.17 -2.17
N GLY A 151 8.26 -8.25 -2.51
CA GLY A 151 8.75 -8.92 -3.71
C GLY A 151 8.91 -8.02 -4.94
N TYR A 152 8.81 -6.69 -4.78
CA TYR A 152 9.03 -5.77 -5.89
C TYR A 152 10.50 -5.72 -6.30
N SER A 153 10.72 -5.61 -7.61
CA SER A 153 12.06 -5.50 -8.21
C SER A 153 12.69 -4.13 -7.96
N TYR A 154 14.01 -4.02 -8.13
CA TYR A 154 14.72 -2.75 -7.95
C TYR A 154 14.23 -1.67 -8.93
N SER A 155 13.89 -2.05 -10.17
CA SER A 155 13.35 -1.12 -11.16
C SER A 155 11.95 -0.63 -10.80
N GLU A 156 11.06 -1.52 -10.31
CA GLU A 156 9.73 -1.13 -9.84
C GLU A 156 9.80 -0.21 -8.63
N ILE A 157 10.69 -0.51 -7.67
CA ILE A 157 10.90 0.32 -6.49
C ILE A 157 11.46 1.70 -6.88
N ALA A 158 12.45 1.73 -7.76
CA ALA A 158 13.05 2.97 -8.27
C ALA A 158 12.02 3.89 -8.93
N GLN A 159 11.17 3.33 -9.80
CA GLN A 159 10.10 4.07 -10.45
C GLN A 159 9.01 4.52 -9.46
N THR A 160 8.70 3.70 -8.47
CA THR A 160 7.67 4.03 -7.47
C THR A 160 8.10 5.19 -6.58
N LEU A 161 9.36 5.15 -6.12
CA LEU A 161 9.90 6.12 -5.17
C LEU A 161 10.61 7.29 -5.84
N ASP A 162 10.62 7.34 -7.17
CA ASP A 162 11.30 8.34 -7.99
C ASP A 162 12.78 8.51 -7.61
N VAL A 163 13.51 7.40 -7.62
CA VAL A 163 14.96 7.35 -7.31
C VAL A 163 15.74 6.65 -8.42
N ASN A 164 17.04 6.93 -8.51
CA ASN A 164 17.92 6.27 -9.48
C ASN A 164 17.99 4.75 -9.20
N PRO A 165 17.71 3.88 -10.20
CA PRO A 165 17.81 2.42 -10.05
C PRO A 165 19.17 1.93 -9.54
N ALA A 166 20.26 2.59 -9.93
CA ALA A 166 21.61 2.25 -9.48
C ALA A 166 21.80 2.47 -7.97
N SER A 167 21.04 3.38 -7.37
CA SER A 167 21.12 3.71 -5.94
C SER A 167 20.34 2.74 -5.04
N ILE A 168 19.43 1.93 -5.59
CA ILE A 168 18.54 1.06 -4.79
C ILE A 168 19.31 0.09 -3.91
N GLY A 169 20.39 -0.52 -4.42
CA GLY A 169 21.22 -1.43 -3.64
C GLY A 169 21.78 -0.77 -2.38
N THR A 170 22.41 0.40 -2.55
CA THR A 170 22.99 1.18 -1.44
C THR A 170 21.91 1.69 -0.48
N LEU A 171 20.78 2.17 -1.00
CA LEU A 171 19.65 2.63 -0.19
C LEU A 171 19.08 1.48 0.67
N LEU A 172 18.94 0.28 0.12
CA LEU A 172 18.46 -0.89 0.85
C LEU A 172 19.41 -1.32 1.96
N VAL A 173 20.72 -1.29 1.72
CA VAL A 173 21.71 -1.61 2.76
C VAL A 173 21.59 -0.61 3.90
N ARG A 174 21.56 0.69 3.61
CA ARG A 174 21.42 1.75 4.62
C ARG A 174 20.10 1.65 5.39
N ALA A 175 18.98 1.41 4.70
CA ALA A 175 17.68 1.25 5.32
C ALA A 175 17.62 0.02 6.24
N LYS A 176 18.23 -1.10 5.84
CA LYS A 176 18.34 -2.31 6.69
C LYS A 176 19.17 -2.05 7.94
N GLU A 177 20.27 -1.31 7.82
CA GLU A 177 21.12 -0.94 8.95
C GLU A 177 20.33 -0.07 9.94
N ALA A 178 19.68 0.99 9.45
CA ALA A 178 18.83 1.86 10.26
C ALA A 178 17.69 1.09 10.93
N PHE A 179 17.08 0.13 10.22
CA PHE A 179 16.05 -0.74 10.78
C PHE A 179 16.58 -1.65 11.88
N ARG A 180 17.77 -2.24 11.73
CA ARG A 180 18.42 -3.06 12.75
C ARG A 180 18.68 -2.23 14.01
N THR A 181 19.31 -1.07 13.87
CA THR A 181 19.56 -0.16 15.01
C THR A 181 18.26 0.25 15.70
N ALA A 182 17.21 0.58 14.93
CA ALA A 182 15.92 0.94 15.50
C ALA A 182 15.23 -0.21 16.26
N LEU A 183 15.42 -1.46 15.82
CA LEU A 183 14.96 -2.66 16.52
C LEU A 183 15.73 -2.88 17.83
N GLU A 184 17.05 -2.80 17.80
CA GLU A 184 17.92 -3.00 18.97
C GLU A 184 17.65 -1.96 20.06
N SER A 185 17.58 -0.66 19.68
CA SER A 185 17.21 0.42 20.60
C SER A 185 15.75 0.38 21.09
N GLY A 186 14.92 -0.53 20.54
CA GLY A 186 13.56 -0.78 21.01
C GLY A 186 13.44 -2.02 21.90
N GLY A 187 14.43 -2.91 21.88
CA GLY A 187 14.49 -4.15 22.67
C GLY A 187 15.02 -3.96 24.09
N ASP A 188 15.88 -2.95 24.31
CA ASP A 188 16.53 -2.66 25.59
C ASP A 188 15.66 -1.91 26.63
N ALA A 189 14.39 -1.64 26.31
CA ALA A 189 13.47 -0.91 27.20
C ALA A 189 12.41 -1.82 27.84
N THR A 190 12.83 -2.96 28.40
CA THR A 190 11.99 -3.77 29.29
C THR A 190 12.71 -3.85 30.65
N PRO A 191 12.21 -3.19 31.71
CA PRO A 191 12.73 -3.37 33.06
C PRO A 191 12.41 -4.76 33.61
#